data_AF-A0AAV1V1V4-F1
#
_entry.id   AF-A0AAV1V1V4-F1
#
_cell.length_a   1.000
_cell.length_b   1.000
_cell.length_c   1.000
_cell.angle_alpha   90.00
_cell.angle_beta   90.00
_cell.angle_gamma   90.00
#
_symmetry.space_group_name_H-M   'P 1'
#
loop_
_entity.id
_entity.type
_entity.pdbx_description
1 polymer ?
#
loop_
_entity_poly.entity_id
_entity_poly.type
_entity_poly.pdbx_seq_one_letter_code
_entity_poly.pdbx_strand_id
1 'polypeptide(L)'
;MNGVQTSYPVRWRGYPPSWDSWEHRAQLIADVLGLVEQYDETHPLRSKKGRRKTTSSNASTGIARCQSLRSWKRCAPSSRDQ
;
A
#
# COMPACT_ATOMS: atom_id res chain seq x y z
N MET A 1 12.95 -19.45 -3.83
CA MET A 1 11.59 -19.33 -3.26
C MET A 1 11.59 -18.06 -2.42
N ASN A 2 11.09 -16.95 -2.93
CA ASN A 2 11.13 -15.69 -2.18
C ASN A 2 9.77 -15.51 -1.49
N GLY A 3 9.63 -16.18 -0.33
CA GLY A 3 8.45 -16.01 0.52
C GLY A 3 8.38 -14.58 1.04
N VAL A 4 7.19 -14.01 1.08
CA VAL A 4 6.98 -12.70 1.71
C VAL A 4 7.26 -12.87 3.20
N GLN A 5 8.29 -12.19 3.72
CA GLN A 5 8.57 -12.16 5.15
C GLN A 5 7.66 -11.13 5.80
N THR A 6 6.75 -11.58 6.65
CA THR A 6 5.90 -10.72 7.47
C THR A 6 6.54 -10.56 8.85
N SER A 7 6.73 -9.32 9.28
CA SER A 7 7.24 -8.97 10.61
C SER A 7 6.26 -8.05 11.32
N TYR A 8 6.17 -8.18 12.64
CA TYR A 8 5.28 -7.39 13.49
C TYR A 8 6.07 -6.54 14.49
N PRO A 9 5.63 -5.30 14.76
CA PRO A 9 6.21 -4.51 15.85
C PRO A 9 5.68 -5.05 17.19
N VAL A 10 6.58 -5.51 18.05
CA VAL A 10 6.25 -6.11 19.34
C VAL A 10 6.55 -5.11 20.45
N ARG A 11 5.56 -4.86 21.30
CA ARG A 11 5.71 -4.13 22.56
C ARG A 11 5.97 -5.12 23.69
N TRP A 12 7.14 -5.03 24.31
CA TRP A 12 7.52 -5.91 25.42
C TRP A 12 6.88 -5.49 26.74
N ARG A 13 6.33 -6.46 27.48
CA ARG A 13 5.70 -6.22 28.78
C ARG A 13 6.74 -5.71 29.78
N GLY A 14 6.47 -4.56 30.38
CA GLY A 14 7.36 -3.94 31.37
C GLY A 14 8.46 -3.06 30.77
N TYR A 15 8.50 -2.90 29.44
CA TYR A 15 9.47 -2.04 28.76
C TYR A 15 8.79 -0.83 28.10
N PRO A 16 9.50 0.31 28.01
CA PRO A 16 9.00 1.48 27.31
C PRO A 16 8.90 1.24 25.79
N PRO A 17 8.12 2.06 25.06
CA PRO A 17 8.04 2.03 23.60
C PRO A 17 9.37 2.07 22.85
N SER A 18 10.43 2.62 23.46
CA SER A 18 11.75 2.70 22.85
C SER A 18 12.42 1.34 22.66
N TRP A 19 11.90 0.30 23.30
CA TRP A 19 12.39 -1.08 23.19
C TRP A 19 11.56 -1.92 22.22
N ASP A 20 10.61 -1.32 21.51
CA ASP A 20 9.81 -2.05 20.53
C ASP A 20 10.71 -2.60 19.43
N SER A 21 10.56 -3.89 19.15
CA SER A 21 11.36 -4.60 18.15
C SER A 21 10.46 -5.14 17.04
N TRP A 22 11.07 -5.43 15.88
CA TRP A 22 10.39 -6.05 14.76
C TRP A 22 10.68 -7.53 14.74
N GLU A 23 9.69 -8.34 15.10
CA GLU A 23 9.83 -9.79 15.19
C GLU A 23 9.18 -10.48 13.98
N HIS A 24 9.76 -11.60 13.56
CA HIS A 24 9.23 -12.38 12.46
C HIS A 24 7.94 -13.11 12.88
N ARG A 25 6.91 -13.03 12.03
CA ARG A 25 5.63 -13.74 12.24
C ARG A 25 5.84 -15.24 12.49
N ALA A 26 6.78 -15.87 11.79
CA ALA A 26 7.07 -17.29 11.94
C ALA A 26 7.55 -17.66 13.35
N GLN A 27 8.37 -16.79 13.98
CA GLN A 27 8.84 -16.97 15.35
C GLN A 27 7.69 -16.72 16.34
N LEU A 28 6.93 -15.65 16.14
CA LEU A 28 5.79 -15.31 17.01
C LEU A 28 4.68 -16.36 16.99
N ILE A 29 4.47 -17.08 15.88
CA ILE A 29 3.51 -18.20 15.83
C ILE A 29 3.94 -19.34 16.76
N ALA A 30 5.24 -19.60 16.87
CA ALA A 30 5.74 -20.64 17.74
C ALA A 30 5.56 -20.28 19.22
N ASP A 31 5.76 -18.99 19.56
CA ASP A 31 5.75 -18.54 20.95
C ASP A 31 4.36 -18.11 21.45
N VAL A 32 3.58 -17.43 20.61
CA VAL A 32 2.35 -16.69 20.98
C VAL A 32 1.27 -16.73 19.88
N LEU A 33 0.95 -17.93 19.37
CA LEU A 33 -0.01 -18.14 18.28
C LEU A 33 -1.33 -17.34 18.45
N GLY A 34 -1.99 -17.44 19.60
CA GLY A 34 -3.30 -16.80 19.80
C GLY A 34 -3.27 -15.27 19.67
N LEU A 35 -2.15 -14.63 20.07
CA LEU A 35 -1.99 -13.19 19.91
C LEU A 35 -1.79 -12.82 18.44
N VAL A 36 -1.03 -13.65 17.70
CA VAL A 36 -0.82 -13.46 16.26
C VAL A 36 -2.13 -13.62 15.49
N GLU A 37 -2.95 -14.62 15.83
CA GLU A 37 -4.26 -14.84 15.21
C GLU A 37 -5.20 -13.66 15.44
N GLN A 38 -5.33 -13.20 16.69
CA GLN A 38 -6.15 -12.02 17.02
C GLN A 38 -5.68 -10.76 16.27
N TYR A 39 -4.36 -10.58 16.16
CA TYR A 39 -3.81 -9.46 15.40
C TYR A 39 -4.11 -9.59 13.91
N ASP A 40 -3.99 -10.78 13.34
CA ASP A 40 -4.26 -11.05 11.91
C ASP A 40 -5.74 -10.86 11.55
N GLU A 41 -6.67 -11.20 12.45
CA GLU A 41 -8.11 -10.96 12.28
C GLU A 41 -8.44 -9.47 12.17
N THR A 42 -7.77 -8.64 12.98
CA THR A 42 -7.99 -7.20 13.04
C THR A 42 -7.15 -6.43 12.00
N HIS A 43 -6.05 -7.00 11.55
CA HIS A 43 -5.11 -6.42 10.59
C HIS A 43 -4.91 -7.36 9.40
N PRO A 44 -5.92 -7.53 8.54
CA PRO A 44 -5.84 -8.44 7.42
C PRO A 44 -4.64 -8.06 6.56
N LEU A 45 -3.66 -8.97 6.50
CA LEU A 45 -2.48 -8.80 5.68
C LEU A 45 -2.97 -8.47 4.27
N ARG A 46 -2.45 -7.37 3.71
CA ARG A 46 -2.74 -6.95 2.33
C ARG A 46 -2.26 -8.06 1.41
N SER A 47 -3.10 -9.07 1.22
CA SER A 47 -2.93 -10.08 0.19
C SER A 47 -2.80 -9.28 -1.09
N LYS A 48 -1.74 -9.55 -1.87
CA LYS A 48 -1.54 -8.94 -3.18
C LYS A 48 -2.70 -9.39 -4.09
N LYS A 49 -3.87 -8.81 -3.91
CA LYS A 49 -5.03 -9.01 -4.74
C LYS A 49 -4.77 -8.21 -6.00
N GLY A 50 -4.46 -8.94 -7.06
CA GLY A 50 -4.53 -8.47 -8.43
C GLY A 50 -3.29 -7.70 -8.88
N ARG A 51 -2.40 -8.43 -9.55
CA ARG A 51 -1.89 -7.92 -10.83
C ARG A 51 -3.11 -7.39 -11.59
N ARG A 52 -3.26 -6.06 -11.71
CA ARG A 52 -4.11 -5.49 -12.76
C ARG A 52 -3.59 -6.09 -14.05
N LYS A 53 -4.31 -7.08 -14.59
CA LYS A 53 -4.13 -7.55 -15.95
C LYS A 53 -4.67 -6.41 -16.80
N THR A 54 -3.83 -5.41 -17.08
CA THR A 54 -4.02 -4.61 -18.28
C THR A 54 -3.83 -5.60 -19.41
N THR A 55 -4.93 -6.21 -19.85
CA THR A 55 -4.99 -6.85 -21.16
C THR A 55 -4.81 -5.71 -22.13
N SER A 56 -3.56 -5.42 -22.48
CA SER A 56 -3.20 -4.59 -23.61
C SER A 56 -3.74 -5.33 -24.82
N SER A 57 -4.94 -4.95 -25.25
CA SER A 57 -5.44 -5.27 -26.58
C SER A 57 -4.35 -4.85 -27.55
N ASN A 58 -3.96 -5.74 -28.46
CA ASN A 58 -3.05 -5.43 -29.55
C ASN A 58 -3.59 -4.23 -30.34
N ALA A 59 -3.17 -3.03 -29.98
CA ALA A 59 -3.27 -1.84 -30.80
C ALA A 59 -1.91 -1.67 -31.47
N SER A 60 -1.75 -2.39 -32.57
CA SER A 60 -0.68 -2.16 -33.51
C SER A 60 -0.75 -0.72 -33.99
N THR A 61 0.40 -0.04 -33.91
CA THR A 61 0.78 1.09 -34.76
C THR A 61 0.13 2.44 -34.45
N GLY A 62 0.94 3.34 -33.89
CA GLY A 62 0.60 4.76 -33.86
C GLY A 62 1.61 5.58 -33.07
N ILE A 63 2.79 5.82 -33.64
CA ILE A 63 3.68 6.89 -33.16
C ILE A 63 2.88 8.19 -33.18
N ALA A 64 2.64 8.80 -32.03
CA ALA A 64 2.20 10.19 -31.96
C ALA A 64 3.01 10.90 -30.87
N ARG A 65 4.07 11.54 -31.34
CA ARG A 65 4.95 12.46 -30.63
C ARG A 65 4.19 13.35 -29.64
N CYS A 66 4.77 13.49 -28.45
CA CYS A 66 4.61 14.70 -27.64
C CYS A 66 4.84 15.93 -28.52
N GLN A 67 3.86 16.83 -28.61
CA GLN A 67 4.11 18.26 -28.77
C GLN A 67 3.19 19.07 -27.86
N SER A 68 3.81 19.50 -26.77
CA SER A 68 3.75 20.84 -26.20
C SER A 68 2.90 21.89 -26.95
N LEU A 69 2.09 22.59 -26.15
CA LEU A 69 1.61 23.97 -26.27
C LEU A 69 0.53 24.29 -27.34
N ARG A 70 -0.69 24.55 -26.83
CA ARG A 70 -1.59 25.69 -27.15
C ARG A 70 -2.85 25.53 -26.27
N SER A 71 -2.96 26.28 -25.16
CA SER A 71 -3.63 27.58 -25.08
C SER A 71 -5.15 27.49 -25.32
N TRP A 72 -5.96 27.49 -24.25
CA TRP A 72 -6.86 28.62 -23.91
C TRP A 72 -7.84 28.33 -22.75
N LYS A 73 -7.80 29.25 -21.78
CA LYS A 73 -8.93 29.92 -21.10
C LYS A 73 -9.82 29.10 -20.13
N ARG A 74 -9.37 29.13 -18.87
CA ARG A 74 -10.07 29.65 -17.67
C ARG A 74 -11.44 30.29 -17.92
N CYS A 75 -12.50 29.72 -17.34
CA CYS A 75 -13.71 30.43 -16.93
C CYS A 75 -14.10 29.94 -15.53
N ALA A 76 -13.85 30.78 -14.52
CA ALA A 76 -14.46 30.69 -13.20
C ALA A 76 -15.27 31.98 -13.02
N PRO A 77 -16.59 31.92 -12.77
CA PRO A 77 -17.35 33.11 -12.45
C PRO A 77 -17.03 33.55 -11.02
N SER A 78 -16.36 34.70 -10.91
CA SER A 78 -16.24 35.47 -9.68
C SER A 78 -17.40 36.45 -9.62
N SER A 79 -18.33 36.28 -8.69
CA SER A 79 -19.23 37.35 -8.26
C SER A 79 -19.15 37.52 -6.75
N ARG A 80 -18.41 38.56 -6.37
CA ARG A 80 -18.25 39.24 -5.08
C ARG A 80 -17.72 40.63 -5.49
N ASP A 81 -18.22 41.79 -5.10
CA ASP A 81 -19.17 42.29 -4.11
C ASP A 81 -19.55 43.73 -4.55
N GLN A 82 -20.64 44.28 -3.99
CA GLN A 82 -20.95 45.71 -3.72
C GLN A 82 -20.67 46.80 -4.78
#